data_AF-B0Y664-F1
#
_entry.id   AF-B0Y664-F1
#
_cell.length_a   1.000
_cell.length_b   1.000
_cell.length_c   1.000
_cell.angle_alpha   90.00
_cell.angle_beta   90.00
_cell.angle_gamma   90.00
#
_symmetry.space_group_name_H-M   'P 1'
#
loop_
_entity.id
_entity.type
_entity.pdbx_description
1 polymer ?
#
loop_
_entity_poly.entity_id
_entity_poly.type
_entity_poly.pdbx_seq_one_letter_code
_entity_poly.pdbx_strand_id
1 'polypeptide(L)'
;MSSRPTLIFIPGSWHRPTCYEPIIRLLEPTLRCVAVSLPSTAYDPEATFKDDLEAAQDAISAETSNGRNVVVIAHSYGGIVGSSAIKGFAKPKDADNSRSGYVIGLILMASGYTLTGLSFMDPFFGRPPALWRVNNETGYAELVASPKEIFYHDLPEEEAKYWASQLATQSLKALFEGHEYTYAGWKDVPSWYIGTVEDRAIPVLAQRMLVGMAREMGASVEHRELQTSHSPFLSEPGLTVGIILEAVDAFTHSTRDKSKLSIGGADNVIVVPRATLLKPLTWFSFGLPMAFGRVLGRCILLYGWGKRLWRAWFR
;
A
#
# COMPACT_ATOMS: atom_id res chain seq x y z
N MET A 1 3.29 -7.53 28.76
CA MET A 1 3.78 -7.75 27.37
C MET A 1 2.72 -7.17 26.45
N SER A 2 3.08 -6.31 25.49
CA SER A 2 2.11 -5.81 24.51
C SER A 2 1.59 -7.01 23.70
N SER A 3 0.27 -7.10 23.50
CA SER A 3 -0.32 -8.14 22.66
C SER A 3 0.22 -8.02 21.24
N ARG A 4 0.47 -9.16 20.57
CA ARG A 4 0.84 -9.15 19.15
C ARG A 4 -0.24 -8.43 18.35
N PRO A 5 0.12 -7.61 17.36
CA PRO A 5 -0.86 -6.86 16.60
C PRO A 5 -1.70 -7.79 15.72
N THR A 6 -2.90 -7.33 15.37
CA THR A 6 -3.69 -7.93 14.29
C THR A 6 -3.25 -7.34 12.95
N LEU A 7 -3.08 -8.19 11.94
CA LEU A 7 -2.78 -7.79 10.57
C LEU A 7 -4.10 -7.62 9.80
N ILE A 8 -4.34 -6.42 9.27
CA ILE A 8 -5.51 -6.13 8.42
C ILE A 8 -5.05 -6.04 6.97
N PHE A 9 -5.52 -6.95 6.11
CA PHE A 9 -5.16 -7.03 4.70
C PHE A 9 -6.22 -6.37 3.83
N ILE A 10 -5.81 -5.42 3.01
CA ILE A 10 -6.68 -4.65 2.11
C ILE A 10 -6.26 -4.92 0.66
N PRO A 11 -7.10 -5.58 -0.15
CA PRO A 11 -6.75 -5.98 -1.51
C PRO A 11 -6.71 -4.78 -2.48
N GLY A 12 -6.06 -4.97 -3.61
CA GLY A 12 -6.08 -4.05 -4.73
C GLY A 12 -7.35 -4.16 -5.59
N SER A 13 -7.43 -3.35 -6.63
CA SER A 13 -8.56 -3.36 -7.55
C SER A 13 -8.74 -4.73 -8.19
N TRP A 14 -9.99 -5.10 -8.47
CA TRP A 14 -10.42 -6.40 -9.01
C TRP A 14 -10.10 -7.62 -8.12
N HIS A 15 -9.34 -7.47 -7.03
CA HIS A 15 -8.92 -8.59 -6.20
C HIS A 15 -9.90 -8.82 -5.05
N ARG A 16 -10.23 -10.09 -4.83
CA ARG A 16 -10.91 -10.56 -3.61
C ARG A 16 -9.89 -10.76 -2.48
N PRO A 17 -10.30 -10.69 -1.21
CA PRO A 17 -9.40 -10.96 -0.07
C PRO A 17 -8.72 -12.33 -0.11
N THR A 18 -9.32 -13.31 -0.79
CA THR A 18 -8.76 -14.65 -0.98
C THR A 18 -7.38 -14.66 -1.66
N CYS A 19 -6.99 -13.58 -2.34
CA CYS A 19 -5.65 -13.46 -2.91
C CYS A 19 -4.54 -13.48 -1.83
N TYR A 20 -4.86 -13.14 -0.57
CA TYR A 20 -3.90 -13.19 0.54
C TYR A 20 -3.84 -14.55 1.24
N GLU A 21 -4.68 -15.51 0.87
CA GLU A 21 -4.73 -16.83 1.50
C GLU A 21 -3.35 -17.51 1.60
N PRO A 22 -2.47 -17.48 0.57
CA PRO A 22 -1.15 -18.10 0.68
C PRO A 22 -0.27 -17.52 1.80
N ILE A 23 -0.30 -16.19 2.00
CA ILE A 23 0.49 -15.55 3.07
C ILE A 23 -0.21 -15.61 4.43
N ILE A 24 -1.55 -15.57 4.46
CA ILE A 24 -2.32 -15.68 5.70
C ILE A 24 -2.09 -17.03 6.36
N ARG A 25 -2.10 -18.13 5.60
CA ARG A 25 -1.79 -19.48 6.11
C ARG A 25 -0.43 -19.58 6.81
N LEU A 26 0.54 -18.81 6.33
CA LEU A 26 1.90 -18.78 6.91
C LEU A 26 1.98 -17.88 8.17
N LEU A 27 1.09 -16.90 8.31
CA LEU A 27 1.08 -15.92 9.40
C LEU A 27 0.19 -16.33 10.57
N GLU A 28 -0.96 -16.96 10.30
CA GLU A 28 -1.97 -17.36 11.28
C GLU A 28 -1.47 -18.20 12.47
N PRO A 29 -0.45 -19.07 12.34
CA PRO A 29 0.11 -19.76 13.50
C PRO A 29 0.66 -18.82 14.57
N THR A 30 0.97 -17.55 14.23
CA THR A 30 1.62 -16.60 15.14
C THR A 30 0.89 -15.28 15.32
N LEU A 31 0.09 -14.86 14.33
CA LEU A 31 -0.56 -13.55 14.26
C LEU A 31 -2.02 -13.69 13.84
N ARG A 32 -2.89 -12.85 14.38
CA ARG A 32 -4.27 -12.74 13.90
C ARG A 32 -4.26 -12.00 12.56
N CYS A 33 -4.92 -12.56 11.56
CA CYS A 33 -5.07 -11.97 10.23
C CYS A 33 -6.55 -11.71 9.93
N VAL A 34 -6.85 -10.56 9.33
CA VAL A 34 -8.20 -10.20 8.86
C VAL A 34 -8.06 -9.69 7.44
N ALA A 35 -8.66 -10.38 6.48
CA ALA A 35 -8.70 -9.94 5.09
C ALA A 35 -10.02 -9.21 4.81
N VAL A 36 -9.94 -7.95 4.39
CA VAL A 36 -11.10 -7.09 4.14
C VAL A 36 -11.67 -7.37 2.76
N SER A 37 -12.99 -7.57 2.68
CA SER A 37 -13.71 -7.55 1.40
C SER A 37 -14.08 -6.11 1.07
N LEU A 38 -13.63 -5.61 -0.07
CA LEU A 38 -13.96 -4.25 -0.53
C LEU A 38 -15.28 -4.27 -1.31
N PRO A 39 -16.32 -3.53 -0.90
CA PRO A 39 -17.58 -3.39 -1.64
C PRO A 39 -17.41 -3.08 -3.13
N SER A 40 -16.42 -2.26 -3.51
CA SER A 40 -16.16 -1.90 -4.92
C SER A 40 -15.70 -3.08 -5.79
N THR A 41 -15.34 -4.20 -5.17
CA THR A 41 -14.96 -5.47 -5.81
C THR A 41 -16.02 -6.57 -5.69
N ALA A 42 -17.21 -6.23 -5.19
CA ALA A 42 -18.28 -7.18 -4.86
C ALA A 42 -19.48 -7.15 -5.83
N TYR A 43 -19.25 -6.87 -7.12
CA TYR A 43 -20.29 -6.78 -8.17
C TYR A 43 -21.37 -5.72 -7.93
N ASP A 44 -21.04 -4.65 -7.22
CA ASP A 44 -21.88 -3.46 -7.11
C ASP A 44 -21.20 -2.28 -7.87
N PRO A 45 -21.78 -1.81 -8.99
CA PRO A 45 -21.21 -0.68 -9.74
C PRO A 45 -21.40 0.67 -9.02
N GLU A 46 -22.31 0.72 -8.04
CA GLU A 46 -22.60 1.93 -7.28
C GLU A 46 -21.74 2.08 -6.03
N ALA A 47 -21.03 1.00 -5.63
CA ALA A 47 -20.10 1.02 -4.52
C ALA A 47 -19.01 2.07 -4.72
N THR A 48 -18.77 2.87 -3.69
CA THR A 48 -17.90 4.04 -3.72
C THR A 48 -16.60 3.81 -2.96
N PHE A 49 -15.66 4.76 -3.08
CA PHE A 49 -14.45 4.76 -2.25
C PHE A 49 -14.79 4.86 -0.75
N LYS A 50 -15.90 5.52 -0.40
CA LYS A 50 -16.35 5.66 0.97
C LYS A 50 -16.76 4.30 1.56
N ASP A 51 -17.45 3.47 0.78
CA ASP A 51 -17.88 2.14 1.23
C ASP A 51 -16.65 1.22 1.48
N ASP A 52 -15.65 1.29 0.60
CA ASP A 52 -14.36 0.60 0.79
C ASP A 52 -13.61 1.11 2.04
N LEU A 53 -13.61 2.42 2.26
CA LEU A 53 -13.01 3.05 3.44
C LEU A 53 -13.71 2.58 4.72
N GLU A 54 -15.03 2.58 4.75
CA GLU A 54 -15.83 2.15 5.91
C GLU A 54 -15.57 0.67 6.23
N ALA A 55 -15.54 -0.21 5.22
CA ALA A 55 -15.21 -1.62 5.41
C ALA A 55 -13.81 -1.82 6.05
N ALA A 56 -12.82 -1.03 5.62
CA ALA A 56 -11.49 -1.07 6.23
C ALA A 56 -11.46 -0.48 7.64
N GLN A 57 -12.17 0.62 7.89
CA GLN A 57 -12.27 1.25 9.21
C GLN A 57 -13.00 0.36 10.22
N ASP A 58 -14.04 -0.37 9.79
CA ASP A 58 -14.75 -1.32 10.63
C ASP A 58 -13.84 -2.46 11.09
N ALA A 59 -13.03 -3.01 10.18
CA ALA A 59 -12.04 -4.04 10.51
C ALA A 59 -10.99 -3.52 11.52
N ILE A 60 -10.48 -2.30 11.34
CA ILE A 60 -9.54 -1.68 12.28
C ILE A 60 -10.24 -1.39 13.63
N SER A 61 -11.46 -0.90 13.60
CA SER A 61 -12.25 -0.55 14.79
C SER A 61 -12.57 -1.76 15.64
N ALA A 62 -12.97 -2.87 15.02
CA ALA A 62 -13.26 -4.13 15.70
C ALA A 62 -12.05 -4.64 16.50
N GLU A 63 -10.83 -4.47 15.98
CA GLU A 63 -9.61 -4.91 16.66
C GLU A 63 -9.13 -3.90 17.71
N THR A 64 -9.09 -2.61 17.37
CA THR A 64 -8.60 -1.56 18.26
C THR A 64 -9.51 -1.28 19.45
N SER A 65 -10.83 -1.44 19.30
CA SER A 65 -11.80 -1.32 20.39
C SER A 65 -11.66 -2.44 21.42
N ASN A 66 -11.09 -3.58 21.03
CA ASN A 66 -10.70 -4.67 21.92
C ASN A 66 -9.27 -4.51 22.47
N GLY A 67 -8.68 -3.31 22.34
CA GLY A 67 -7.36 -2.99 22.85
C GLY A 67 -6.20 -3.65 22.12
N ARG A 68 -6.41 -4.16 20.91
CA ARG A 68 -5.33 -4.73 20.07
C ARG A 68 -4.75 -3.67 19.16
N ASN A 69 -3.43 -3.65 19.07
CA ASN A 69 -2.76 -2.88 18.02
C ASN A 69 -2.99 -3.53 16.67
N VAL A 70 -2.93 -2.72 15.61
CA VAL A 70 -3.18 -3.13 14.23
C VAL A 70 -2.02 -2.72 13.35
N VAL A 71 -1.63 -3.59 12.42
CA VAL A 71 -0.80 -3.26 11.26
C VAL A 71 -1.66 -3.37 10.01
N VAL A 72 -1.75 -2.30 9.23
CA VAL A 72 -2.49 -2.29 7.97
C VAL A 72 -1.54 -2.73 6.86
N ILE A 73 -1.96 -3.71 6.06
CA ILE A 73 -1.22 -4.25 4.92
C ILE A 73 -2.07 -4.06 3.69
N ALA A 74 -1.55 -3.33 2.70
CA ALA A 74 -2.34 -2.85 1.58
C ALA A 74 -1.60 -3.02 0.25
N HIS A 75 -2.29 -3.55 -0.75
CA HIS A 75 -1.77 -3.78 -2.10
C HIS A 75 -2.42 -2.85 -3.12
N SER A 76 -1.63 -2.28 -4.04
CA SER A 76 -2.15 -1.52 -5.18
C SER A 76 -3.20 -0.46 -4.78
N TYR A 77 -4.40 -0.45 -5.36
CA TYR A 77 -5.53 0.40 -4.94
C TYR A 77 -5.84 0.32 -3.44
N GLY A 78 -5.68 -0.85 -2.81
CA GLY A 78 -5.83 -1.01 -1.37
C GLY A 78 -4.94 -0.06 -0.57
N GLY A 79 -3.85 0.47 -1.13
CA GLY A 79 -3.03 1.50 -0.50
C GLY A 79 -3.77 2.83 -0.29
N ILE A 80 -4.65 3.24 -1.21
CA ILE A 80 -5.47 4.45 -1.01
C ILE A 80 -6.51 4.25 0.08
N VAL A 81 -7.16 3.08 0.09
CA VAL A 81 -8.12 2.69 1.12
C VAL A 81 -7.43 2.57 2.48
N GLY A 82 -6.38 1.77 2.57
CA GLY A 82 -5.65 1.49 3.80
C GLY A 82 -4.97 2.71 4.41
N SER A 83 -4.31 3.54 3.61
CA SER A 83 -3.77 4.82 4.10
C SER A 83 -4.87 5.71 4.66
N SER A 84 -6.03 5.77 4.00
CA SER A 84 -7.13 6.64 4.43
C SER A 84 -7.81 6.11 5.71
N ALA A 85 -7.94 4.79 5.83
CA ALA A 85 -8.55 4.12 6.97
C ALA A 85 -7.81 4.36 8.30
N ILE A 86 -6.54 4.73 8.25
CA ILE A 86 -5.72 5.06 9.44
C ILE A 86 -6.23 6.31 10.18
N LYS A 87 -6.95 7.22 9.49
CA LYS A 87 -7.43 8.47 10.06
C LYS A 87 -8.21 8.23 11.35
N GLY A 88 -7.71 8.75 12.48
CA GLY A 88 -8.34 8.59 13.80
C GLY A 88 -8.01 7.29 14.55
N PHE A 89 -7.17 6.42 13.98
CA PHE A 89 -6.75 5.16 14.60
C PHE A 89 -5.26 5.11 14.97
N ALA A 90 -4.43 6.01 14.43
CA ALA A 90 -3.03 6.14 14.83
C ALA A 90 -2.90 6.63 16.29
N LYS A 91 -1.81 6.27 16.97
CA LYS A 91 -1.54 6.74 18.34
C LYS A 91 -1.26 8.24 18.35
N PRO A 92 -2.05 9.08 19.06
CA PRO A 92 -1.74 10.50 19.22
C PRO A 92 -0.39 10.68 19.91
N LYS A 93 0.35 11.73 19.50
CA LYS A 93 1.67 12.05 20.09
C LYS A 93 1.60 12.33 21.59
N ASP A 94 0.49 12.91 22.04
CA ASP A 94 0.25 13.33 23.43
C ASP A 94 -0.77 12.42 24.13
N ALA A 95 -0.97 11.20 23.64
CA ALA A 95 -1.96 10.30 24.21
C ALA A 95 -1.59 9.89 25.63
N ASP A 96 -2.46 10.23 26.58
CA ASP A 96 -2.60 9.44 27.81
C ASP A 96 -3.00 8.00 27.42
N ASN A 97 -2.63 7.00 28.22
CA ASN A 97 -2.82 5.57 27.88
C ASN A 97 -4.31 5.12 27.93
N SER A 98 -5.26 6.00 27.62
CA SER A 98 -6.71 5.79 27.71
C SER A 98 -7.27 4.87 26.63
N ARG A 99 -6.61 4.76 25.47
CA ARG A 99 -6.91 3.76 24.44
C ARG A 99 -5.77 2.74 24.39
N SER A 100 -6.13 1.46 24.38
CA SER A 100 -5.16 0.36 24.39
C SER A 100 -4.79 -0.17 22.99
N GLY A 101 -5.62 0.08 21.97
CA GLY A 101 -5.39 -0.36 20.60
C GLY A 101 -5.27 0.79 19.60
N TYR A 102 -4.21 0.76 18.79
CA TYR A 102 -3.93 1.75 17.74
C TYR A 102 -3.47 1.07 16.46
N VAL A 103 -3.55 1.78 15.33
CA VAL A 103 -2.74 1.41 14.17
C VAL A 103 -1.29 1.84 14.45
N ILE A 104 -0.38 0.87 14.40
CA ILE A 104 1.04 1.06 14.75
C ILE A 104 1.97 1.02 13.54
N GLY A 105 1.47 0.64 12.36
CA GLY A 105 2.26 0.60 11.14
C GLY A 105 1.43 0.35 9.89
N LEU A 106 2.01 0.71 8.74
CA LEU A 106 1.45 0.51 7.41
C LEU A 106 2.45 -0.24 6.54
N ILE A 107 2.05 -1.32 5.89
CA ILE A 107 2.82 -2.03 4.88
C ILE A 107 2.13 -1.83 3.53
N LEU A 108 2.84 -1.22 2.58
CA LEU A 108 2.38 -1.03 1.20
C LEU A 108 3.09 -2.01 0.28
N MET A 109 2.35 -2.74 -0.54
CA MET A 109 2.89 -3.67 -1.55
C MET A 109 2.50 -3.18 -2.93
N ALA A 110 3.47 -2.93 -3.81
CA ALA A 110 3.24 -2.49 -5.19
C ALA A 110 2.13 -1.43 -5.30
N SER A 111 2.26 -0.34 -4.52
CA SER A 111 1.20 0.65 -4.30
C SER A 111 1.73 2.09 -4.37
N GLY A 112 0.85 3.08 -4.21
CA GLY A 112 1.20 4.49 -4.11
C GLY A 112 1.05 5.07 -2.71
N TYR A 113 1.55 6.29 -2.54
CA TYR A 113 1.38 7.08 -1.32
C TYR A 113 0.27 8.12 -1.53
N THR A 114 -0.88 7.87 -0.92
CA THR A 114 -2.10 8.69 -1.03
C THR A 114 -1.87 10.15 -0.65
N LEU A 115 -2.37 11.07 -1.44
CA LEU A 115 -2.43 12.48 -1.06
C LEU A 115 -3.85 12.81 -0.62
N THR A 116 -3.99 13.42 0.56
CA THR A 116 -5.29 13.86 1.08
C THR A 116 -5.99 14.78 0.08
N GLY A 117 -7.26 14.47 -0.22
CA GLY A 117 -8.08 15.26 -1.12
C GLY A 117 -7.94 14.91 -2.60
N LEU A 118 -7.32 13.78 -2.96
CA LEU A 118 -7.21 13.29 -4.34
C LEU A 118 -7.80 11.88 -4.47
N SER A 119 -8.69 11.68 -5.43
CA SER A 119 -9.19 10.36 -5.83
C SER A 119 -8.06 9.49 -6.42
N PHE A 120 -8.28 8.18 -6.55
CA PHE A 120 -7.28 7.25 -7.08
C PHE A 120 -6.82 7.61 -8.51
N MET A 121 -7.74 8.07 -9.36
CA MET A 121 -7.44 8.43 -10.75
C MET A 121 -6.95 9.86 -10.97
N ASP A 122 -6.94 10.72 -9.95
CA ASP A 122 -6.50 12.11 -10.08
C ASP A 122 -5.02 12.24 -10.51
N PRO A 123 -4.06 11.45 -9.96
CA PRO A 123 -2.66 11.47 -10.41
C PRO A 123 -2.49 11.08 -11.88
N PHE A 124 -3.47 10.39 -12.46
CA PHE A 124 -3.50 9.99 -13.87
C PHE A 124 -4.32 10.96 -14.73
N PHE A 125 -4.68 12.14 -14.21
CA PHE A 125 -5.53 13.13 -14.87
C PHE A 125 -6.87 12.54 -15.33
N GLY A 126 -7.43 11.59 -14.56
CA GLY A 126 -8.67 10.90 -14.90
C GLY A 126 -8.56 9.99 -16.12
N ARG A 127 -7.35 9.65 -16.60
CA ARG A 127 -7.16 8.77 -17.76
C ARG A 127 -6.63 7.42 -17.30
N PRO A 128 -7.35 6.31 -17.56
CA PRO A 128 -6.82 4.99 -17.23
C PRO A 128 -5.55 4.70 -18.03
N PRO A 129 -4.58 3.97 -17.46
CA PRO A 129 -3.50 3.38 -18.26
C PRO A 129 -4.09 2.42 -19.28
N ALA A 130 -3.36 2.14 -20.36
CA ALA A 130 -3.78 1.24 -21.46
C ALA A 130 -3.94 -0.26 -21.06
N LEU A 131 -4.03 -0.54 -19.76
CA LEU A 131 -4.27 -1.86 -19.18
C LEU A 131 -5.77 -2.14 -19.01
N TRP A 132 -6.57 -1.09 -18.86
CA TRP A 132 -8.02 -1.17 -18.64
C TRP A 132 -8.74 0.04 -19.23
N ARG A 133 -10.07 -0.04 -19.34
CA ARG A 133 -10.92 1.03 -19.88
C ARG A 133 -12.09 1.32 -18.97
N VAL A 134 -12.60 2.54 -19.07
CA VAL A 134 -13.85 2.96 -18.44
C VAL A 134 -15.00 2.39 -19.26
N ASN A 135 -15.87 1.58 -18.64
CA ASN A 135 -17.15 1.21 -19.21
C ASN A 135 -18.29 1.92 -18.46
N ASN A 136 -18.77 3.03 -19.03
CA ASN A 136 -19.87 3.81 -18.44
C ASN A 136 -21.22 3.11 -18.55
N GLU A 137 -21.39 2.12 -19.44
CA GLU A 137 -22.63 1.37 -19.56
C GLU A 137 -22.80 0.40 -18.40
N THR A 138 -21.70 -0.21 -17.93
CA THR A 138 -21.71 -1.15 -16.81
C THR A 138 -21.36 -0.52 -15.46
N GLY A 139 -20.74 0.66 -15.46
CA GLY A 139 -20.22 1.29 -14.24
C GLY A 139 -18.90 0.69 -13.74
N TYR A 140 -18.24 -0.15 -14.54
CA TYR A 140 -17.02 -0.85 -14.14
C TYR A 140 -15.76 -0.45 -14.91
N ALA A 141 -14.62 -0.56 -14.24
CA ALA A 141 -13.30 -0.56 -14.84
C ALA A 141 -13.01 -1.96 -15.44
N GLU A 142 -12.92 -2.04 -16.76
CA GLU A 142 -12.74 -3.30 -17.48
C GLU A 142 -11.28 -3.50 -17.90
N LEU A 143 -10.67 -4.62 -17.48
CA LEU A 143 -9.34 -5.01 -17.93
C LEU A 143 -9.35 -5.26 -19.45
N VAL A 144 -8.43 -4.63 -20.17
CA VAL A 144 -8.23 -4.79 -21.62
C VAL A 144 -6.95 -5.60 -21.88
N ALA A 145 -5.93 -5.41 -21.04
CA ALA A 145 -4.74 -6.24 -21.06
C ALA A 145 -5.00 -7.59 -20.38
N SER A 146 -4.23 -8.60 -20.78
CA SER A 146 -4.26 -9.93 -20.15
C SER A 146 -3.93 -9.82 -18.66
N PRO A 147 -4.84 -10.21 -17.74
CA PRO A 147 -4.58 -10.20 -16.31
C PRO A 147 -3.35 -11.01 -15.91
N LYS A 148 -3.13 -12.14 -16.61
CA LYS A 148 -1.93 -12.96 -16.47
C LYS A 148 -0.67 -12.13 -16.70
N GLU A 149 -0.59 -11.40 -17.81
CA GLU A 149 0.61 -10.65 -18.17
C GLU A 149 0.88 -9.48 -17.21
N ILE A 150 -0.16 -8.81 -16.73
CA ILE A 150 -0.02 -7.62 -15.90
C ILE A 150 0.20 -7.95 -14.42
N PHE A 151 -0.43 -8.99 -13.90
CA PHE A 151 -0.44 -9.28 -12.47
C PHE A 151 0.31 -10.55 -12.06
N TYR A 152 0.47 -11.53 -12.97
CA TYR A 152 0.81 -12.92 -12.59
C TYR A 152 1.81 -13.60 -13.54
N HIS A 153 2.60 -12.85 -14.31
CA HIS A 153 3.45 -13.44 -15.37
C HIS A 153 4.67 -14.19 -14.84
N ASP A 154 4.93 -14.12 -13.54
CA ASP A 154 5.93 -14.87 -12.80
C ASP A 154 5.36 -16.12 -12.11
N LEU A 155 4.05 -16.39 -12.25
CA LEU A 155 3.43 -17.63 -11.79
C LEU A 155 3.48 -18.73 -12.87
N PRO A 156 3.48 -20.02 -12.47
CA PRO A 156 3.19 -21.11 -13.40
C PRO A 156 1.86 -20.88 -14.13
N GLU A 157 1.80 -21.23 -15.42
CA GLU A 157 0.67 -20.90 -16.31
C GLU A 157 -0.71 -21.23 -15.72
N GLU A 158 -0.86 -22.41 -15.12
CA GLU A 158 -2.13 -22.85 -14.55
C GLU A 158 -2.52 -22.08 -13.28
N GLU A 159 -1.55 -21.72 -12.44
CA GLU A 159 -1.79 -20.87 -11.28
C GLU A 159 -2.15 -19.45 -11.71
N ALA A 160 -1.45 -18.93 -12.72
CA ALA A 160 -1.72 -17.60 -13.27
C ALA A 160 -3.13 -17.51 -13.89
N LYS A 161 -3.56 -18.56 -14.62
CA LYS A 161 -4.93 -18.68 -15.13
C LYS A 161 -5.96 -18.75 -13.99
N TYR A 162 -5.67 -19.55 -12.96
CA TYR A 162 -6.55 -19.67 -11.81
C TYR A 162 -6.76 -18.32 -11.11
N TRP A 163 -5.69 -17.60 -10.80
CA TRP A 163 -5.79 -16.30 -10.12
C TRP A 163 -6.41 -15.23 -11.01
N ALA A 164 -6.13 -15.23 -12.31
CA ALA A 164 -6.83 -14.38 -13.27
C ALA A 164 -8.34 -14.64 -13.29
N SER A 165 -8.78 -15.90 -13.13
CA SER A 165 -10.21 -16.24 -13.06
C SER A 165 -10.86 -15.87 -11.72
N GLN A 166 -10.07 -15.57 -10.68
CA GLN A 166 -10.60 -15.13 -9.38
C GLN A 166 -10.85 -13.62 -9.32
N LEU A 167 -10.40 -12.87 -10.33
CA LEU A 167 -10.65 -11.44 -10.41
C LEU A 167 -12.16 -11.15 -10.48
N ALA A 168 -12.56 -10.09 -9.80
CA ALA A 168 -13.92 -9.57 -9.73
C ALA A 168 -14.04 -8.27 -10.53
N THR A 169 -15.21 -7.64 -10.46
CA THR A 169 -15.43 -6.29 -11.01
C THR A 169 -14.68 -5.24 -10.19
N GLN A 170 -14.59 -4.03 -10.73
CA GLN A 170 -14.11 -2.85 -10.00
C GLN A 170 -15.03 -1.67 -10.33
N SER A 171 -15.74 -1.14 -9.34
CA SER A 171 -16.57 0.07 -9.52
C SER A 171 -15.73 1.26 -9.97
N LEU A 172 -16.23 1.99 -10.97
CA LEU A 172 -15.64 3.26 -11.41
C LEU A 172 -15.76 4.35 -10.34
N LYS A 173 -16.87 4.41 -9.60
CA LYS A 173 -17.05 5.44 -8.56
C LYS A 173 -15.95 5.36 -7.51
N ALA A 174 -15.55 4.15 -7.13
CA ALA A 174 -14.46 3.92 -6.19
C ALA A 174 -13.07 4.36 -6.68
N LEU A 175 -12.88 4.49 -8.00
CA LEU A 175 -11.61 4.93 -8.60
C LEU A 175 -11.58 6.44 -8.91
N PHE A 176 -12.72 7.00 -9.32
CA PHE A 176 -12.81 8.37 -9.83
C PHE A 176 -13.36 9.38 -8.81
N GLU A 177 -14.13 8.93 -7.81
CA GLU A 177 -14.80 9.79 -6.82
C GLU A 177 -14.23 9.59 -5.40
N GLY A 178 -14.79 10.31 -4.43
CA GLY A 178 -14.50 10.13 -3.01
C GLY A 178 -13.22 10.81 -2.50
N HIS A 179 -12.62 11.70 -3.28
CA HIS A 179 -11.45 12.50 -2.91
C HIS A 179 -11.56 13.15 -1.52
N GLU A 180 -12.75 13.59 -1.09
CA GLU A 180 -13.02 14.22 0.21
C GLU A 180 -12.77 13.28 1.40
N TYR A 181 -12.82 11.97 1.20
CA TYR A 181 -12.58 10.95 2.22
C TYR A 181 -11.12 10.50 2.27
N THR A 182 -10.34 10.77 1.21
CA THR A 182 -8.95 10.31 1.10
C THR A 182 -8.05 11.00 2.11
N TYR A 183 -7.14 10.24 2.72
CA TYR A 183 -6.28 10.74 3.78
C TYR A 183 -4.88 10.09 3.75
N ALA A 184 -3.86 10.93 3.89
CA ALA A 184 -2.45 10.54 3.92
C ALA A 184 -2.02 9.93 5.28
N GLY A 185 -2.70 8.88 5.74
CA GLY A 185 -2.41 8.22 7.03
C GLY A 185 -1.03 7.60 7.13
N TRP A 186 -0.33 7.39 6.01
CA TRP A 186 1.11 7.06 6.00
C TRP A 186 2.02 8.13 6.63
N LYS A 187 1.50 9.33 6.90
CA LYS A 187 2.19 10.38 7.67
C LYS A 187 2.03 10.22 9.18
N ASP A 188 1.04 9.45 9.61
CA ASP A 188 0.67 9.32 11.03
C ASP A 188 1.33 8.10 11.69
N VAL A 189 1.78 7.14 10.88
CA VAL A 189 2.44 5.89 11.33
C VAL A 189 3.68 5.60 10.49
N PRO A 190 4.70 4.89 11.04
CA PRO A 190 5.80 4.39 10.21
C PRO A 190 5.29 3.43 9.14
N SER A 191 5.96 3.41 7.99
CA SER A 191 5.58 2.55 6.87
C SER A 191 6.73 1.69 6.35
N TRP A 192 6.36 0.51 5.86
CA TRP A 192 7.23 -0.35 5.05
C TRP A 192 6.65 -0.42 3.64
N TYR A 193 7.53 -0.44 2.66
CA TYR A 193 7.18 -0.59 1.25
C TYR A 193 7.84 -1.85 0.70
N ILE A 194 7.03 -2.73 0.09
CA ILE A 194 7.46 -3.91 -0.64
C ILE A 194 7.24 -3.61 -2.13
N GLY A 195 8.32 -3.27 -2.81
CA GLY A 195 8.32 -3.02 -4.24
C GLY A 195 8.48 -4.30 -5.04
N THR A 196 7.99 -4.26 -6.28
CA THR A 196 7.93 -5.39 -7.21
C THR A 196 8.70 -5.00 -8.46
N VAL A 197 9.82 -5.66 -8.72
CA VAL A 197 10.79 -5.20 -9.75
C VAL A 197 10.27 -5.45 -11.16
N GLU A 198 9.55 -6.55 -11.37
CA GLU A 198 9.03 -6.97 -12.68
C GLU A 198 7.60 -6.49 -12.92
N ASP A 199 7.10 -5.58 -12.10
CA ASP A 199 5.73 -5.10 -12.14
C ASP A 199 5.37 -4.38 -13.45
N ARG A 200 4.36 -4.91 -14.14
CA ARG A 200 3.82 -4.37 -15.40
C ARG A 200 2.54 -3.56 -15.20
N ALA A 201 1.98 -3.51 -14.00
CA ALA A 201 0.85 -2.66 -13.63
C ALA A 201 1.33 -1.30 -13.09
N ILE A 202 2.32 -1.31 -12.20
CA ILE A 202 2.98 -0.12 -11.66
C ILE A 202 4.48 -0.28 -11.87
N PRO A 203 5.08 0.32 -12.92
CA PRO A 203 6.49 0.15 -13.22
C PRO A 203 7.38 0.47 -12.01
N VAL A 204 8.40 -0.35 -11.75
CA VAL A 204 9.29 -0.22 -10.57
C VAL A 204 9.88 1.19 -10.42
N LEU A 205 10.16 1.89 -11.53
CA LEU A 205 10.63 3.28 -11.48
C LEU A 205 9.61 4.22 -10.86
N ALA A 206 8.32 4.04 -11.17
CA ALA A 206 7.23 4.80 -10.55
C ALA A 206 7.11 4.48 -9.06
N GLN A 207 7.21 3.20 -8.67
CA GLN A 207 7.21 2.80 -7.26
C GLN A 207 8.35 3.48 -6.48
N ARG A 208 9.57 3.43 -7.00
CA ARG A 208 10.76 4.09 -6.40
C ARG A 208 10.59 5.62 -6.32
N MET A 209 9.99 6.25 -7.33
CA MET A 209 9.65 7.68 -7.29
C MET A 209 8.65 8.00 -6.18
N LEU A 210 7.60 7.21 -6.01
CA LEU A 210 6.59 7.41 -4.97
C LEU A 210 7.18 7.25 -3.57
N VAL A 211 8.07 6.27 -3.36
CA VAL A 211 8.84 6.14 -2.12
C VAL A 211 9.73 7.37 -1.86
N GLY A 212 10.39 7.89 -2.90
CA GLY A 212 11.20 9.11 -2.81
C GLY A 212 10.37 10.34 -2.40
N MET A 213 9.18 10.48 -2.99
CA MET A 213 8.21 11.54 -2.69
C MET A 213 7.72 11.45 -1.24
N ALA A 214 7.32 10.28 -0.77
CA ALA A 214 6.85 10.09 0.59
C ALA A 214 7.92 10.44 1.63
N ARG A 215 9.17 9.99 1.41
CA ARG A 215 10.31 10.31 2.29
C ARG A 215 10.58 11.81 2.37
N GLU A 216 10.56 12.51 1.24
CA GLU A 216 10.73 13.97 1.24
C GLU A 216 9.58 14.67 1.96
N MET A 217 8.37 14.12 1.87
CA MET A 217 7.18 14.63 2.55
C MET A 217 7.10 14.23 4.04
N GLY A 218 8.18 13.67 4.60
CA GLY A 218 8.34 13.39 6.02
C GLY A 218 7.98 11.96 6.45
N ALA A 219 7.72 11.04 5.52
CA ALA A 219 7.43 9.65 5.87
C ALA A 219 8.68 8.91 6.38
N SER A 220 8.50 8.12 7.44
CA SER A 220 9.44 7.06 7.80
C SER A 220 9.13 5.83 6.95
N VAL A 221 9.95 5.59 5.92
CA VAL A 221 9.75 4.48 4.97
C VAL A 221 10.97 3.55 4.94
N GLU A 222 10.79 2.33 5.43
CA GLU A 222 11.67 1.20 5.09
C GLU A 222 11.23 0.61 3.76
N HIS A 223 12.19 0.33 2.86
CA HIS A 223 11.90 -0.12 1.49
C HIS A 223 12.66 -1.43 1.21
N ARG A 224 11.93 -2.45 0.77
CA ARG A 224 12.42 -3.72 0.25
C ARG A 224 11.83 -3.94 -1.13
N GLU A 225 12.55 -4.61 -2.02
CA GLU A 225 12.03 -4.99 -3.34
C GLU A 225 12.16 -6.50 -3.54
N LEU A 226 11.21 -7.09 -4.25
CA LEU A 226 11.20 -8.49 -4.67
C LEU A 226 11.23 -8.58 -6.19
N GLN A 227 11.92 -9.58 -6.73
CA GLN A 227 11.92 -9.91 -8.16
C GLN A 227 10.64 -10.65 -8.54
N THR A 228 9.52 -9.93 -8.50
CA THR A 228 8.18 -10.47 -8.76
C THR A 228 7.41 -9.54 -9.68
N SER A 229 6.33 -10.08 -10.25
CA SER A 229 5.24 -9.33 -10.84
C SER A 229 4.46 -8.52 -9.77
N HIS A 230 3.27 -8.04 -10.11
CA HIS A 230 2.45 -7.17 -9.25
C HIS A 230 1.97 -7.84 -7.95
N SER A 231 1.99 -9.18 -7.86
CA SER A 231 1.38 -9.96 -6.78
C SER A 231 2.41 -10.82 -6.01
N PRO A 232 3.33 -10.20 -5.24
CA PRO A 232 4.40 -10.92 -4.54
C PRO A 232 3.88 -11.91 -3.48
N PHE A 233 2.69 -11.66 -2.95
CA PHE A 233 2.00 -12.53 -2.01
C PHE A 233 1.49 -13.84 -2.65
N LEU A 234 1.53 -13.96 -3.99
CA LEU A 234 1.23 -15.20 -4.70
C LEU A 234 2.51 -15.88 -5.20
N SER A 235 3.41 -15.14 -5.86
CA SER A 235 4.60 -15.74 -6.48
C SER A 235 5.72 -16.04 -5.49
N GLU A 236 5.88 -15.20 -4.46
CA GLU A 236 6.91 -15.33 -3.44
C GLU A 236 6.33 -15.17 -2.03
N PRO A 237 5.36 -16.03 -1.62
CA PRO A 237 4.63 -15.87 -0.36
C PRO A 237 5.55 -15.96 0.85
N GLY A 238 6.56 -16.84 0.81
CA GLY A 238 7.52 -16.99 1.91
C GLY A 238 8.38 -15.74 2.13
N LEU A 239 8.92 -15.15 1.06
CA LEU A 239 9.70 -13.91 1.15
C LEU A 239 8.84 -12.73 1.57
N THR A 240 7.61 -12.64 1.04
CA THR A 240 6.64 -11.62 1.42
C THR A 240 6.31 -11.69 2.91
N VAL A 241 6.05 -12.89 3.44
CA VAL A 241 5.81 -13.12 4.88
C VAL A 241 7.04 -12.75 5.71
N GLY A 242 8.25 -13.10 5.26
CA GLY A 242 9.49 -12.71 5.92
C GLY A 242 9.60 -11.19 6.13
N ILE A 243 9.33 -10.42 5.07
CA ILE A 243 9.34 -8.94 5.14
C ILE A 243 8.22 -8.41 6.03
N ILE A 244 7.01 -9.00 5.97
CA ILE A 244 5.90 -8.61 6.85
C ILE A 244 6.27 -8.82 8.32
N LEU A 245 6.90 -9.95 8.66
CA LEU A 245 7.33 -10.25 10.03
C LEU A 245 8.43 -9.29 10.50
N GLU A 246 9.41 -8.94 9.65
CA GLU A 246 10.40 -7.89 9.96
C GLU A 246 9.72 -6.55 10.26
N ALA A 247 8.74 -6.16 9.45
CA ALA A 247 8.01 -4.91 9.63
C ALA A 247 7.22 -4.92 10.95
N VAL A 248 6.51 -6.00 11.24
CA VAL A 248 5.75 -6.18 12.50
C VAL A 248 6.68 -6.09 13.71
N ASP A 249 7.84 -6.74 13.65
CA ASP A 249 8.84 -6.67 14.71
C ASP A 249 9.33 -5.22 14.93
N ALA A 250 9.65 -4.51 13.83
CA ALA A 250 10.06 -3.11 13.87
C ALA A 250 8.97 -2.15 14.40
N PHE A 251 7.69 -2.43 14.15
CA PHE A 251 6.59 -1.61 14.68
C PHE A 251 6.31 -1.86 16.17
N THR A 252 6.62 -3.06 16.67
CA THR A 252 6.31 -3.47 18.04
C THR A 252 7.47 -3.22 19.01
N HIS A 253 8.71 -3.24 18.53
CA HIS A 253 9.90 -2.97 19.33
C HIS A 253 10.41 -1.55 19.09
N SER A 254 10.26 -0.68 20.09
CA SER A 254 10.84 0.67 20.09
C SER A 254 12.35 0.58 19.82
N THR A 255 12.84 1.41 18.89
CA THR A 255 14.22 1.48 18.36
C THR A 255 15.32 1.52 19.43
N ARG A 256 15.62 0.39 20.08
CA ARG A 256 16.78 0.25 20.98
C ARG A 256 17.69 -0.92 20.65
N ASP A 257 17.32 -1.80 19.73
CA ASP A 257 18.25 -2.83 19.26
C ASP A 257 18.12 -3.00 17.74
N LYS A 258 18.91 -2.22 16.99
CA LYS A 258 19.04 -2.37 15.53
C LYS A 258 20.04 -3.48 15.17
N SER A 259 20.35 -4.38 16.09
CA SER A 259 21.25 -5.49 15.85
C SER A 259 20.46 -6.79 15.79
N LYS A 260 20.59 -7.49 14.67
CA LYS A 260 19.99 -8.79 14.34
C LYS A 260 18.53 -8.74 13.86
N LEU A 261 18.37 -8.64 12.55
CA LEU A 261 17.88 -9.76 11.74
C LEU A 261 18.19 -9.45 10.29
N SER A 262 19.29 -10.02 9.78
CA SER A 262 19.52 -10.08 8.34
C SER A 262 18.91 -11.38 7.86
N ILE A 263 17.93 -11.33 6.96
CA ILE A 263 17.63 -12.48 6.10
C ILE A 263 18.94 -12.78 5.36
N GLY A 264 19.61 -13.84 5.80
CA GLY A 264 20.75 -14.40 5.10
C GLY A 264 20.24 -15.13 3.87
N GLY A 265 20.71 -14.71 2.70
CA GLY A 265 20.79 -15.57 1.51
C GLY A 265 19.47 -15.94 0.84
N ALA A 266 18.73 -14.95 0.35
CA ALA A 266 17.81 -15.17 -0.76
C ALA A 266 18.11 -14.14 -1.85
N ASP A 267 18.62 -14.58 -3.00
CA ASP A 267 19.02 -13.72 -4.13
C ASP A 267 17.86 -12.85 -4.66
N ASN A 268 16.61 -13.15 -4.27
CA ASN A 268 15.38 -12.50 -4.72
C ASN A 268 14.95 -11.29 -3.86
N VAL A 269 15.55 -11.05 -2.69
CA VAL A 269 15.22 -9.90 -1.83
C VAL A 269 16.25 -8.79 -1.99
N ILE A 270 15.83 -7.65 -2.53
CA ILE A 270 16.68 -6.48 -2.70
C ILE A 270 16.44 -5.52 -1.53
N VAL A 271 17.44 -5.41 -0.66
CA VAL A 271 17.52 -4.28 0.29
C VAL A 271 17.96 -3.06 -0.51
N VAL A 272 17.02 -2.15 -0.78
CA VAL A 272 17.30 -0.97 -1.61
C VAL A 272 18.37 -0.11 -0.93
N PRO A 273 19.59 -0.02 -1.51
CA PRO A 273 20.69 0.65 -0.84
C PRO A 273 20.43 2.15 -0.76
N ARG A 274 20.93 2.81 0.30
CA ARG A 274 21.05 4.26 0.29
C ARG A 274 21.94 4.65 -0.90
N ALA A 275 21.43 5.50 -1.78
CA ALA A 275 22.15 5.93 -2.98
C ALA A 275 23.53 6.48 -2.60
N THR A 276 24.58 5.89 -3.16
CA THR A 276 25.97 6.33 -2.97
C THR A 276 26.55 6.75 -4.32
N LEU A 277 27.18 7.92 -4.39
CA LEU A 277 27.71 8.52 -5.63
C LEU A 277 28.78 7.65 -6.32
N LEU A 278 29.40 6.73 -5.58
CA LEU A 278 30.53 5.91 -6.03
C LEU A 278 30.11 4.62 -6.78
N LYS A 279 28.81 4.36 -6.96
CA LYS A 279 28.30 3.19 -7.72
C LYS A 279 27.29 3.63 -8.77
N PRO A 280 27.73 3.97 -10.00
CA PRO A 280 26.88 4.64 -11.00
C PRO A 280 25.66 3.82 -11.40
N LEU A 281 25.78 2.49 -11.56
CA LEU A 281 24.63 1.63 -11.90
C LEU A 281 23.54 1.65 -10.82
N THR A 282 23.91 1.55 -9.54
CA THR A 282 22.93 1.70 -8.45
C THR A 282 22.37 3.11 -8.35
N TRP A 283 23.14 4.12 -8.75
CA TRP A 283 22.65 5.49 -8.82
C TRP A 283 21.58 5.65 -9.90
N PHE A 284 21.75 5.05 -11.09
CA PHE A 284 20.73 5.07 -12.13
C PHE A 284 19.49 4.24 -11.76
N SER A 285 19.67 3.01 -11.27
CA SER A 285 18.54 2.12 -10.97
C SER A 285 17.73 2.57 -9.75
N PHE A 286 18.39 3.04 -8.69
CA PHE A 286 17.72 3.37 -7.42
C PHE A 286 17.80 4.86 -7.08
N GLY A 287 18.97 5.47 -7.25
CA GLY A 287 19.22 6.87 -6.85
C GLY A 287 18.40 7.89 -7.63
N LEU A 288 18.38 7.79 -8.96
CA LEU A 288 17.76 8.76 -9.85
C LEU A 288 16.23 8.79 -9.70
N PRO A 289 15.50 7.65 -9.71
CA PRO A 289 14.06 7.66 -9.45
C PRO A 289 13.73 8.22 -8.06
N MET A 290 14.48 7.84 -7.02
CA MET A 290 14.28 8.41 -5.68
C MET A 290 14.51 9.93 -5.66
N ALA A 291 15.53 10.43 -6.37
CA ALA A 291 15.81 11.87 -6.46
C ALA A 291 14.68 12.63 -7.15
N PHE A 292 14.15 12.12 -8.28
CA PHE A 292 12.95 12.67 -8.91
C PHE A 292 11.75 12.67 -7.98
N GLY A 293 11.55 11.56 -7.24
CA GLY A 293 10.53 11.47 -6.20
C GLY A 293 10.65 12.59 -5.15
N ARG A 294 11.87 12.87 -4.68
CA ARG A 294 12.11 13.98 -3.74
C ARG A 294 11.77 15.34 -4.34
N VAL A 295 12.14 15.59 -5.60
CA VAL A 295 11.75 16.83 -6.28
C VAL A 295 10.23 16.96 -6.33
N LEU A 296 9.52 15.89 -6.70
CA LEU A 296 8.06 15.85 -6.71
C LEU A 296 7.48 16.17 -5.31
N GLY A 297 8.01 15.55 -4.25
CA GLY A 297 7.62 15.82 -2.87
C GLY A 297 7.79 17.30 -2.48
N ARG A 298 8.92 17.92 -2.85
CA ARG A 298 9.14 19.36 -2.62
C ARG A 298 8.13 20.23 -3.34
N CYS A 299 7.83 19.93 -4.60
CA CYS A 299 6.83 20.67 -5.38
C CYS A 299 5.45 20.62 -4.69
N ILE A 300 5.03 19.44 -4.20
CA ILE A 300 3.77 19.27 -3.47
C ILE A 300 3.76 20.11 -2.19
N LEU A 301 4.86 20.09 -1.42
CA LEU A 301 4.98 20.87 -0.18
C LEU A 301 4.93 22.39 -0.45
N LEU A 302 5.64 22.87 -1.47
CA LEU A 302 5.65 24.28 -1.88
C LEU A 302 4.27 24.74 -2.34
N TYR A 303 3.60 23.94 -3.17
CA TYR A 303 2.22 24.22 -3.58
C TYR A 303 1.27 24.30 -2.37
N GLY A 304 1.36 23.33 -1.45
CA GLY A 304 0.57 23.31 -0.23
C GLY A 304 0.81 24.53 0.67
N TRP A 305 2.06 24.98 0.80
CA TRP A 305 2.42 26.19 1.53
C TRP A 305 1.85 27.45 0.87
N GLY A 306 2.02 27.60 -0.45
CA GLY A 306 1.46 28.73 -1.21
C GLY A 306 -0.07 28.81 -1.12
N LYS A 307 -0.76 27.67 -1.21
CA LYS A 307 -2.23 27.58 -1.05
C LYS A 307 -2.69 28.01 0.35
N ARG A 308 -1.94 27.64 1.40
CA ARG A 308 -2.24 28.09 2.79
C ARG A 308 -2.03 29.60 2.95
N LEU A 309 -0.94 30.14 2.41
CA LEU A 309 -0.69 31.59 2.44
C LEU A 309 -1.79 32.37 1.71
N TRP A 310 -2.15 31.95 0.49
CA TRP A 310 -3.24 32.56 -0.26
C TRP A 310 -4.54 32.59 0.56
N ARG A 311 -4.95 31.46 1.14
CA ARG A 311 -6.16 31.38 1.98
C ARG A 311 -6.09 32.27 3.23
N ALA A 312 -4.91 32.49 3.79
CA ALA A 312 -4.72 33.37 4.94
C ALA A 312 -4.76 34.86 4.56
N TRP A 313 -4.41 35.20 3.32
CA TRP A 313 -4.36 36.58 2.83
C TRP A 313 -5.72 37.11 2.33
N PHE A 314 -6.61 36.20 1.91
CA PHE A 314 -7.95 36.52 1.41
C PHE A 314 -9.07 36.13 2.40
N ARG A 315 -8.74 36.10 3.70
CA ARG A 315 -9.68 35.99 4.83
C ARG A 315 -9.60 37.27 5.65
#